data_AF-A0A1Q4AQT3-F1
#
_entry.id   AF-A0A1Q4AQT3-F1
#
_cell.length_a   1.000
_cell.length_b   1.000
_cell.length_c   1.000
_cell.angle_alpha   90.00
_cell.angle_beta   90.00
_cell.angle_gamma   90.00
#
_symmetry.space_group_name_H-M   'P 1'
#
loop_
_entity.id
_entity.type
_entity.pdbx_description
1 polymer ?
#
loop_
_entity_poly.entity_id
_entity_poly.type
_entity_poly.pdbx_seq_one_letter_code
_entity_poly.pdbx_strand_id
1 'polypeptide(L)'
;MAASEGHLSSRSSSWMTVTTLPENEVDALQDASSVEGREATPSKVAKRKKDPDGLTKEDFPPRDFALEVLLGLTVDLSVDNAIGMSVVSSGMLISGIAIHRKKWLELLVAQIKDAGKDGNTVPLANAVDTIVGKGFADYEAMRDRRAEQDLDVPPVHYIHFRDARVHTSQYTDYPLFRVAIDDISAWSLGSHSEDAS
;
A
#
# COMPACT_ATOMS: atom_id res chain seq x y z
N MET A 1 -39.97 -51.81 35.85
CA MET A 1 -39.01 -50.71 36.04
C MET A 1 -39.48 -49.55 35.20
N ALA A 2 -39.60 -48.40 35.85
CA ALA A 2 -40.52 -47.32 35.50
C ALA A 2 -40.11 -46.50 34.27
N ALA A 3 -41.14 -46.09 33.53
CA ALA A 3 -41.12 -45.00 32.57
C ALA A 3 -40.91 -43.66 33.28
N SER A 4 -40.19 -42.73 32.65
CA SER A 4 -40.25 -41.30 33.00
C SER A 4 -40.95 -40.55 31.88
N GLU A 5 -42.17 -40.13 32.18
CA GLU A 5 -42.95 -39.15 31.45
C GLU A 5 -42.32 -37.74 31.59
N GLY A 6 -42.45 -36.93 30.55
CA GLY A 6 -41.91 -35.57 30.52
C GLY A 6 -42.53 -34.71 29.43
N HIS A 7 -43.86 -34.56 29.52
CA HIS A 7 -44.68 -33.41 29.12
C HIS A 7 -44.32 -32.58 27.86
N LEU A 8 -45.16 -32.74 26.84
CA LEU A 8 -45.42 -31.77 25.78
C LEU A 8 -45.99 -30.47 26.38
N SER A 9 -45.34 -29.34 26.14
CA SER A 9 -45.93 -28.01 26.34
C SER A 9 -45.78 -27.19 25.07
N SER A 10 -46.94 -26.98 24.43
CA SER A 10 -47.16 -26.11 23.28
C SER A 10 -46.72 -24.68 23.60
N ARG A 11 -45.84 -24.11 22.76
CA ARG A 11 -45.67 -22.66 22.67
C ARG A 11 -45.55 -22.21 21.21
N SER A 12 -46.71 -21.83 20.70
CA SER A 12 -46.99 -20.66 19.86
C SER A 12 -45.85 -20.10 19.01
N SER A 13 -46.01 -20.24 17.69
CA SER A 13 -45.28 -19.48 16.67
C SER A 13 -45.61 -17.99 16.78
N SER A 14 -44.73 -17.22 17.41
CA SER A 14 -44.79 -15.75 17.34
C SER A 14 -43.90 -15.27 16.21
N TRP A 15 -44.55 -14.84 15.13
CA TRP A 15 -43.93 -14.06 14.06
C TRP A 15 -43.36 -12.78 14.67
N MET A 16 -42.07 -12.52 14.48
CA MET A 16 -41.49 -11.21 14.79
C MET A 16 -41.89 -10.24 13.69
N THR A 17 -42.73 -9.30 14.06
CA THR A 17 -43.11 -8.14 13.26
C THR A 17 -41.86 -7.33 12.93
N VAL A 18 -41.64 -7.06 11.64
CA VAL A 18 -40.69 -6.06 11.17
C VAL A 18 -41.22 -4.69 11.59
N THR A 19 -40.59 -4.06 12.58
CA THR A 19 -40.88 -2.68 12.94
C THR A 19 -40.25 -1.77 11.89
N THR A 20 -41.06 -1.30 10.94
CA THR A 20 -40.72 -0.18 10.06
C THR A 20 -40.57 1.09 10.90
N LEU A 21 -39.40 1.71 10.84
CA LEU A 21 -39.17 3.05 11.39
C LEU A 21 -40.06 4.08 10.65
N PRO A 22 -40.67 5.05 11.34
CA PRO A 22 -41.45 6.09 10.67
C PRO A 22 -40.55 7.02 9.84
N GLU A 23 -40.92 7.24 8.57
CA GLU A 23 -40.18 8.01 7.54
C GLU A 23 -40.07 9.53 7.79
N ASN A 24 -40.23 10.02 9.02
CA ASN A 24 -40.32 11.46 9.32
C ASN A 24 -39.17 12.05 10.14
N GLU A 25 -38.02 11.39 10.23
CA GLU A 25 -36.80 11.94 10.88
C GLU A 25 -35.62 12.16 9.91
N VAL A 26 -35.87 12.23 8.60
CA VAL A 26 -34.80 12.45 7.61
C VAL A 26 -34.65 13.91 7.17
N ASP A 27 -35.55 14.81 7.56
CA ASP A 27 -35.55 16.22 7.12
C ASP A 27 -35.13 17.25 8.19
N ALA A 28 -34.71 16.83 9.38
CA ALA A 28 -34.34 17.76 10.47
C ALA A 28 -32.82 17.98 10.65
N LEU A 29 -31.98 17.49 9.74
CA LEU A 29 -30.51 17.72 9.77
C LEU A 29 -29.99 18.57 8.62
N GLN A 30 -30.87 19.25 7.86
CA GLN A 30 -30.47 20.07 6.72
C GLN A 30 -30.37 21.58 6.96
N ASP A 31 -30.61 22.10 8.16
CA ASP A 31 -30.66 23.56 8.34
C ASP A 31 -30.01 24.07 9.63
N ALA A 32 -28.75 23.68 9.84
CA ALA A 32 -27.87 24.34 10.81
C ALA A 32 -26.46 24.57 10.23
N SER A 33 -26.37 25.28 9.11
CA SER A 33 -25.11 25.89 8.68
C SER A 33 -25.25 27.38 8.36
N SER A 34 -25.82 28.12 9.31
CA SER A 34 -25.65 29.57 9.42
C SER A 34 -24.56 29.83 10.46
N VAL A 35 -23.32 29.47 10.14
CA VAL A 35 -22.13 29.92 10.86
C VAL A 35 -21.30 30.72 9.87
N GLU A 36 -21.53 32.04 9.87
CA GLU A 36 -20.64 33.00 9.24
C GLU A 36 -19.22 32.79 9.78
N GLY A 37 -18.23 32.67 8.89
CA GLY A 37 -16.82 32.83 9.24
C GLY A 37 -15.90 31.61 9.15
N ARG A 38 -16.33 30.46 8.62
CA ARG A 38 -15.36 29.44 8.16
C ARG A 38 -15.09 29.67 6.68
N GLU A 39 -13.91 30.19 6.33
CA GLU A 39 -13.38 30.01 4.98
C GLU A 39 -13.50 28.54 4.64
N ALA A 40 -14.37 28.22 3.67
CA ALA A 40 -14.58 26.85 3.24
C ALA A 40 -13.24 26.36 2.69
N THR A 41 -12.52 25.54 3.47
CA THR A 41 -11.30 24.91 2.98
C THR A 41 -11.70 24.12 1.74
N PRO A 42 -11.12 24.43 0.56
CA PRO A 42 -11.55 23.78 -0.67
C PRO A 42 -11.39 22.28 -0.50
N SER A 43 -12.45 21.52 -0.81
CA SER A 43 -12.41 20.06 -0.84
C SER A 43 -11.17 19.59 -1.61
N LYS A 44 -10.56 18.49 -1.18
CA LYS A 44 -9.41 17.89 -1.88
C LYS A 44 -9.66 17.70 -3.38
N VAL A 45 -10.92 17.47 -3.78
CA VAL A 45 -11.36 17.39 -5.19
C VAL A 45 -11.19 18.72 -5.94
N ALA A 46 -11.51 19.85 -5.28
CA ALA A 46 -11.33 21.19 -5.85
C ALA A 46 -9.84 21.58 -5.93
N LYS A 47 -9.02 21.15 -4.96
CA LYS A 47 -7.56 21.36 -4.98
C LYS A 47 -6.87 20.61 -6.12
N ARG A 48 -7.26 19.36 -6.42
CA ARG A 48 -6.69 18.56 -7.53
C ARG A 48 -6.86 19.18 -8.92
N LYS A 49 -7.88 20.01 -9.16
CA LYS A 49 -8.05 20.71 -10.46
C LYS A 49 -7.01 21.83 -10.68
N LYS A 50 -6.31 22.26 -9.62
CA LYS A 50 -5.24 23.26 -9.65
C LYS A 50 -3.95 22.66 -9.07
N ASP A 51 -3.74 21.37 -9.27
CA ASP A 51 -2.58 20.67 -8.74
C ASP A 51 -1.29 21.26 -9.36
N PRO A 52 -0.38 21.83 -8.56
CA PRO A 52 0.85 22.46 -9.06
C PRO A 52 1.83 21.45 -9.67
N ASP A 53 1.67 20.17 -9.36
CA ASP A 53 2.51 19.08 -9.88
C ASP A 53 1.88 18.40 -11.10
N GLY A 54 0.71 18.85 -11.55
CA GLY A 54 0.02 18.32 -12.73
C GLY A 54 -0.58 16.92 -12.53
N LEU A 55 -0.69 16.45 -11.29
CA LEU A 55 -1.21 15.12 -10.97
C LEU A 55 -2.73 15.05 -11.20
N THR A 56 -3.13 13.94 -11.77
CA THR A 56 -4.49 13.61 -12.19
C THR A 56 -5.13 12.61 -11.22
N LYS A 57 -6.36 12.17 -11.48
CA LYS A 57 -7.03 11.17 -10.62
C LYS A 57 -6.38 9.79 -10.81
N GLU A 58 -5.91 9.54 -12.02
CA GLU A 58 -5.28 8.30 -12.48
C GLU A 58 -3.97 8.02 -11.72
N ASP A 59 -3.29 9.06 -11.24
CA ASP A 59 -2.11 8.95 -10.36
C ASP A 59 -2.46 8.45 -8.94
N PHE A 60 -3.76 8.28 -8.64
CA PHE A 60 -4.27 7.79 -7.36
C PHE A 60 -5.17 6.57 -7.57
N PRO A 61 -4.63 5.41 -8.00
CA PRO A 61 -5.41 4.20 -8.18
C PRO A 61 -6.04 3.74 -6.84
N PRO A 62 -7.15 2.97 -6.88
CA PRO A 62 -7.71 2.30 -5.70
C PRO A 62 -6.68 1.35 -5.06
N ARG A 63 -6.63 1.29 -3.73
CA ARG A 63 -5.50 0.68 -2.99
C ARG A 63 -5.99 -0.31 -1.94
N ASP A 64 -5.16 -1.32 -1.67
CA ASP A 64 -5.16 -1.99 -0.37
C ASP A 64 -4.58 -1.01 0.66
N PHE A 65 -5.46 -0.37 1.42
CA PHE A 65 -5.10 0.60 2.45
C PHE A 65 -4.16 0.03 3.51
N ALA A 66 -4.32 -1.25 3.87
CA ALA A 66 -3.50 -1.87 4.91
C ALA A 66 -2.06 -2.07 4.42
N LEU A 67 -1.90 -2.52 3.18
CA LEU A 67 -0.59 -2.63 2.54
C LEU A 67 0.09 -1.27 2.39
N GLU A 68 -0.67 -0.25 2.00
CA GLU A 68 -0.14 1.11 1.86
C GLU A 68 0.34 1.68 3.20
N VAL A 69 -0.45 1.53 4.28
CA VAL A 69 -0.04 1.97 5.61
C VAL A 69 1.22 1.22 6.06
N LEU A 70 1.28 -0.08 5.83
CA LEU A 70 2.47 -0.87 6.15
C LEU A 70 3.70 -0.35 5.40
N LEU A 71 3.58 -0.12 4.09
CA LEU A 71 4.67 0.40 3.27
C LEU A 71 5.02 1.83 3.68
N GLY A 72 4.06 2.70 4.00
CA GLY A 72 4.35 4.03 4.54
C GLY A 72 5.16 3.96 5.83
N LEU A 73 4.80 3.07 6.77
CA LEU A 73 5.52 2.92 8.04
C LEU A 73 6.92 2.31 7.85
N THR A 74 7.06 1.32 6.96
CA THR A 74 8.32 0.60 6.78
C THR A 74 9.25 1.30 5.80
N VAL A 75 8.73 1.91 4.74
CA VAL A 75 9.49 2.55 3.67
C VAL A 75 9.78 4.02 3.99
N ASP A 76 8.86 4.81 4.57
CA ASP A 76 9.12 6.25 4.79
C ASP A 76 9.86 6.59 6.11
N LEU A 77 9.88 5.69 7.11
CA LEU A 77 10.46 6.02 8.42
C LEU A 77 11.99 5.90 8.49
N SER A 78 12.64 5.13 7.61
CA SER A 78 14.11 5.06 7.47
C SER A 78 14.53 4.27 6.24
N VAL A 79 15.63 4.66 5.58
CA VAL A 79 16.25 3.92 4.47
C VAL A 79 16.72 2.52 4.90
N ASP A 80 16.99 2.32 6.19
CA ASP A 80 17.50 1.06 6.74
C ASP A 80 16.41 0.10 7.22
N ASN A 81 15.14 0.52 7.18
CA ASN A 81 14.04 -0.36 7.53
C ASN A 81 13.88 -1.48 6.50
N ALA A 82 13.67 -2.68 7.02
CA ALA A 82 13.54 -3.89 6.23
C ALA A 82 12.52 -4.82 6.90
N ILE A 83 11.65 -5.44 6.11
CA ILE A 83 10.63 -6.36 6.62
C ILE A 83 10.53 -7.61 5.75
N GLY A 84 10.54 -8.78 6.38
CA GLY A 84 10.23 -10.04 5.71
C GLY A 84 8.77 -10.05 5.27
N MET A 85 8.52 -10.25 3.99
CA MET A 85 7.17 -10.20 3.44
C MET A 85 7.03 -11.17 2.27
N SER A 86 5.82 -11.69 2.13
CA SER A 86 5.39 -12.47 0.98
C SER A 86 4.21 -11.80 0.29
N VAL A 87 4.18 -11.84 -1.04
CA VAL A 87 3.10 -11.30 -1.86
C VAL A 87 2.71 -12.30 -2.94
N VAL A 88 1.44 -12.31 -3.32
CA VAL A 88 0.93 -13.08 -4.46
C VAL A 88 0.65 -12.09 -5.58
N SER A 89 1.32 -12.29 -6.72
CA SER A 89 1.15 -11.47 -7.91
C SER A 89 1.02 -12.33 -9.15
N SER A 90 -0.08 -12.17 -9.90
CA SER A 90 -0.38 -12.96 -11.11
C SER A 90 -0.22 -14.49 -10.92
N GLY A 91 -0.61 -15.00 -9.74
CA GLY A 91 -0.48 -16.42 -9.39
C GLY A 91 0.91 -16.87 -8.94
N MET A 92 1.89 -15.97 -8.87
CA MET A 92 3.24 -16.24 -8.36
C MET A 92 3.33 -15.82 -6.89
N LEU A 93 3.93 -16.67 -6.05
CA LEU A 93 4.27 -16.31 -4.68
C LEU A 93 5.69 -15.75 -4.65
N ILE A 94 5.84 -14.51 -4.23
CA ILE A 94 7.13 -13.82 -4.11
C ILE A 94 7.38 -13.60 -2.63
N SER A 95 8.45 -14.15 -2.08
CA SER A 95 8.87 -13.93 -0.70
C SER A 95 10.24 -13.25 -0.67
N GLY A 96 10.51 -12.42 0.33
CA GLY A 96 11.80 -11.73 0.43
C GLY A 96 11.80 -10.67 1.52
N ILE A 97 12.84 -9.85 1.53
CA ILE A 97 12.96 -8.72 2.45
C ILE A 97 12.56 -7.44 1.70
N ALA A 98 11.38 -6.92 2.00
CA ALA A 98 10.94 -5.64 1.50
C ALA A 98 11.77 -4.51 2.13
N ILE A 99 12.29 -3.62 1.29
CA ILE A 99 13.20 -2.54 1.66
C ILE A 99 12.76 -1.22 1.02
N HIS A 100 13.26 -0.11 1.55
CA HIS A 100 13.02 1.20 0.95
C HIS A 100 13.54 1.26 -0.50
N ARG A 101 12.75 1.85 -1.41
CA ARG A 101 13.16 2.18 -2.80
C ARG A 101 14.58 2.77 -2.91
N LYS A 102 14.97 3.69 -2.02
CA LYS A 102 16.30 4.31 -2.01
C LYS A 102 17.39 3.27 -1.81
N LYS A 103 17.20 2.40 -0.82
CA LYS A 103 18.11 1.28 -0.56
C LYS A 103 18.18 0.31 -1.73
N TRP A 104 17.04 0.00 -2.34
CA TRP A 104 16.99 -0.88 -3.51
C TRP A 104 17.77 -0.32 -4.70
N LEU A 105 17.66 0.98 -4.96
CA LEU A 105 18.41 1.63 -6.04
C LEU A 105 19.92 1.71 -5.75
N GLU A 106 20.32 1.96 -4.49
CA GLU A 106 21.73 1.86 -4.07
C GLU A 106 22.32 0.47 -4.38
N LEU A 107 21.58 -0.59 -4.02
CA LEU A 107 21.98 -1.97 -4.28
C LEU A 107 22.00 -2.29 -5.78
N LEU A 108 21.05 -1.77 -6.57
CA LEU A 108 21.02 -1.96 -8.02
C LEU A 108 22.25 -1.31 -8.67
N VAL A 109 22.60 -0.08 -8.27
CA VAL A 109 23.79 0.62 -8.76
C VAL A 109 25.05 -0.20 -8.44
N ALA A 110 25.14 -0.75 -7.22
CA ALA A 110 26.25 -1.62 -6.83
C ALA A 110 26.33 -2.89 -7.72
N GLN A 111 25.20 -3.55 -7.99
CA GLN A 111 25.15 -4.72 -8.88
C GLN A 111 25.60 -4.39 -10.31
N ILE A 112 25.20 -3.24 -10.86
CA ILE A 112 25.62 -2.80 -12.21
C ILE A 112 27.14 -2.56 -12.25
N LYS A 113 27.71 -1.95 -11.18
CA LYS A 113 29.16 -1.76 -11.06
C LYS A 113 29.88 -3.11 -11.01
N ASP A 114 29.38 -4.04 -10.22
CA ASP A 114 29.96 -5.38 -10.09
C ASP A 114 29.87 -6.21 -11.38
N ALA A 115 28.77 -6.06 -12.13
CA ALA A 115 28.53 -6.81 -13.37
C ALA A 115 29.45 -6.42 -14.53
N GLY A 116 30.10 -5.26 -14.50
CA GLY A 116 31.05 -4.86 -15.54
C GLY A 116 32.42 -4.47 -15.01
N LYS A 117 32.94 -5.32 -14.12
CA LYS A 117 34.35 -5.35 -13.71
C LYS A 117 35.34 -5.42 -14.90
N ASP A 118 34.86 -5.69 -16.11
CA ASP A 118 35.63 -5.64 -17.37
C ASP A 118 35.69 -4.24 -18.03
N GLY A 119 35.24 -3.18 -17.34
CA GLY A 119 35.50 -1.77 -17.69
C GLY A 119 34.39 -1.03 -18.44
N ASN A 120 33.36 -1.73 -18.93
CA ASN A 120 32.31 -1.13 -19.78
C ASN A 120 31.03 -0.68 -19.04
N THR A 121 30.81 -0.99 -17.76
CA THR A 121 29.57 -0.62 -17.05
C THR A 121 29.68 0.56 -16.09
N VAL A 122 30.90 1.06 -15.83
CA VAL A 122 31.12 2.22 -14.93
C VAL A 122 30.37 3.48 -15.39
N PRO A 123 30.34 3.84 -16.70
CA PRO A 123 29.56 4.98 -17.15
C PRO A 123 28.05 4.80 -16.93
N LEU A 124 27.53 3.58 -17.15
CA LEU A 124 26.13 3.25 -16.93
C LEU A 124 25.75 3.36 -15.46
N ALA A 125 26.57 2.81 -14.56
CA ALA A 125 26.34 2.90 -13.12
C ALA A 125 26.30 4.36 -12.63
N ASN A 126 27.22 5.20 -13.12
CA ASN A 126 27.25 6.63 -12.75
C ASN A 126 26.04 7.39 -13.30
N ALA A 127 25.58 7.06 -14.51
CA ALA A 127 24.37 7.64 -15.09
C ALA A 127 23.12 7.26 -14.26
N VAL A 128 23.00 5.99 -13.87
CA VAL A 128 21.90 5.52 -13.01
C VAL A 128 21.96 6.23 -11.66
N ASP A 129 23.12 6.30 -11.01
CA ASP A 129 23.29 6.97 -9.71
C ASP A 129 22.87 8.45 -9.76
N THR A 130 23.26 9.16 -10.83
CA THR A 130 22.90 10.57 -11.05
C THR A 130 21.38 10.73 -11.23
N ILE A 131 20.76 9.89 -12.04
CA ILE A 131 19.31 9.92 -12.30
C ILE A 131 18.53 9.60 -11.01
N VAL A 132 19.02 8.63 -10.24
CA VAL A 132 18.43 8.22 -8.96
C VAL A 132 18.50 9.36 -7.95
N GLY A 133 19.68 9.97 -7.78
CA GLY A 133 19.88 11.07 -6.83
C GLY A 133 18.98 12.26 -7.14
N LYS A 134 18.92 12.67 -8.42
CA LYS A 134 18.02 13.74 -8.86
C LYS A 134 16.54 13.37 -8.65
N GLY A 135 16.14 12.17 -9.04
CA GLY A 135 14.76 11.71 -8.91
C GLY A 135 14.25 11.66 -7.46
N PHE A 136 15.12 11.35 -6.48
CA PHE A 136 14.76 11.42 -5.07
C PHE A 136 14.61 12.85 -4.57
N ALA A 137 15.55 13.74 -4.91
CA ALA A 137 15.44 15.14 -4.53
C ALA A 137 14.18 15.79 -5.10
N ASP A 138 13.84 15.49 -6.36
CA ASP A 138 12.63 15.99 -7.01
C ASP A 138 11.35 15.42 -6.32
N TYR A 139 11.36 14.15 -5.90
CA TYR A 139 10.26 13.52 -5.17
C TYR A 139 10.08 14.09 -3.76
N GLU A 140 11.17 14.25 -3.00
CA GLU A 140 11.15 14.85 -1.65
C GLU A 140 10.62 16.28 -1.72
N ALA A 141 11.11 17.08 -2.66
CA ALA A 141 10.61 18.44 -2.88
C ALA A 141 9.14 18.47 -3.28
N MET A 142 8.66 17.51 -4.08
CA MET A 142 7.23 17.38 -4.40
C MET A 142 6.42 17.03 -3.16
N ARG A 143 6.85 16.01 -2.40
CA ARG A 143 6.18 15.58 -1.17
C ARG A 143 6.03 16.73 -0.17
N ASP A 144 7.11 17.48 0.06
CA ASP A 144 7.13 18.57 1.03
C ASP A 144 6.20 19.73 0.59
N ARG A 145 6.25 20.14 -0.68
CA ARG A 145 5.32 21.13 -1.25
C ARG A 145 3.86 20.70 -1.11
N ARG A 146 3.57 19.42 -1.32
CA ARG A 146 2.20 18.88 -1.23
C ARG A 146 1.70 18.83 0.21
N ALA A 147 2.57 18.46 1.15
CA ALA A 147 2.25 18.50 2.57
C ALA A 147 1.90 19.92 3.03
N GLU A 148 2.66 20.94 2.61
CA GLU A 148 2.39 22.35 2.90
C GLU A 148 1.03 22.83 2.36
N GLN A 149 0.56 22.24 1.26
CA GLN A 149 -0.69 22.61 0.59
C GLN A 149 -1.88 21.70 0.98
N ASP A 150 -1.65 20.74 1.89
CA ASP A 150 -2.63 19.71 2.27
C ASP A 150 -3.18 19.01 1.01
N LEU A 151 -2.25 18.55 0.17
CA LEU A 151 -2.47 17.73 -1.02
C LEU A 151 -2.02 16.29 -0.78
N ASP A 152 -2.75 15.34 -1.35
CA ASP A 152 -2.40 13.92 -1.24
C ASP A 152 -1.12 13.62 -2.03
N VAL A 153 -0.20 12.86 -1.45
CA VAL A 153 1.01 12.38 -2.14
C VAL A 153 0.66 11.13 -2.97
N PRO A 154 1.18 10.98 -4.20
CA PRO A 154 1.02 9.74 -4.97
C PRO A 154 1.48 8.51 -4.17
N PRO A 155 0.81 7.36 -4.35
CA PRO A 155 1.18 6.16 -3.64
C PRO A 155 2.54 5.64 -4.11
N VAL A 156 3.13 4.79 -3.29
CA VAL A 156 4.16 3.87 -3.78
C VAL A 156 3.51 2.94 -4.81
N HIS A 157 4.13 2.79 -5.99
CA HIS A 157 3.65 1.89 -7.05
C HIS A 157 4.31 0.51 -7.04
N TYR A 158 5.46 0.39 -6.38
CA TYR A 158 6.25 -0.84 -6.37
C TYR A 158 6.70 -1.20 -4.98
N ILE A 159 6.60 -2.49 -4.66
CA ILE A 159 7.33 -3.08 -3.54
C ILE A 159 8.70 -3.51 -4.05
N HIS A 160 9.73 -3.15 -3.29
CA HIS A 160 11.12 -3.43 -3.62
C HIS A 160 11.65 -4.47 -2.63
N PHE A 161 12.10 -5.61 -3.15
CA PHE A 161 12.66 -6.71 -2.38
C PHE A 161 14.17 -6.83 -2.60
N ARG A 162 14.88 -7.20 -1.55
CA ARG A 162 16.16 -7.91 -1.64
C ARG A 162 15.98 -9.36 -1.23
N ASP A 163 16.89 -10.21 -1.70
CA ASP A 163 16.91 -11.65 -1.37
C ASP A 163 15.55 -12.31 -1.63
N ALA A 164 15.00 -12.03 -2.81
CA ALA A 164 13.66 -12.44 -3.19
C ALA A 164 13.66 -13.85 -3.79
N ARG A 165 12.71 -14.68 -3.38
CA ARG A 165 12.43 -15.97 -3.98
C ARG A 165 11.08 -15.92 -4.67
N VAL A 166 11.07 -16.19 -5.97
CA VAL A 166 9.86 -16.20 -6.79
C VAL A 166 9.46 -17.65 -7.04
N HIS A 167 8.33 -18.05 -6.48
CA HIS A 167 7.74 -19.38 -6.62
C HIS A 167 6.71 -19.39 -7.76
N THR A 168 6.95 -20.27 -8.73
CA THR A 168 6.01 -20.67 -9.78
C THR A 168 5.79 -22.19 -9.67
N SER A 169 6.12 -22.97 -10.69
CA SER A 169 6.28 -24.43 -10.57
C SER A 169 7.62 -24.83 -9.93
N GLN A 170 8.62 -23.95 -10.04
CA GLN A 170 9.91 -24.01 -9.37
C GLN A 170 10.16 -22.69 -8.65
N TYR A 171 11.27 -22.56 -7.93
CA TYR A 171 11.70 -21.28 -7.38
C TYR A 171 12.93 -20.75 -8.10
N THR A 172 13.04 -19.42 -8.15
CA THR A 172 14.25 -18.72 -8.60
C THR A 172 14.55 -17.61 -7.62
N ASP A 173 15.81 -17.53 -7.22
CA ASP A 173 16.30 -16.51 -6.29
C ASP A 173 16.82 -15.30 -7.07
N TYR A 174 16.37 -14.12 -6.66
CA TYR A 174 16.70 -12.83 -7.22
C TYR A 174 17.29 -11.95 -6.12
N PRO A 175 18.56 -11.52 -6.24
CA PRO A 175 19.17 -10.65 -5.25
C PRO A 175 18.41 -9.33 -5.06
N LEU A 176 17.83 -8.80 -6.14
CA LEU A 176 16.94 -7.65 -6.13
C LEU A 176 15.73 -7.97 -7.00
N PHE A 177 14.54 -7.67 -6.50
CA PHE A 177 13.29 -7.86 -7.22
C PHE A 177 12.34 -6.70 -6.94
N ARG A 178 11.47 -6.37 -7.90
CA ARG A 178 10.40 -5.39 -7.67
C ARG A 178 9.10 -5.92 -8.25
N VAL A 179 7.99 -5.60 -7.60
CA VAL A 179 6.64 -6.00 -8.02
C VAL A 179 5.71 -4.80 -7.97
N ALA A 180 4.85 -4.66 -8.98
CA ALA A 180 3.85 -3.61 -9.01
C ALA A 180 2.77 -3.91 -7.97
N ILE A 181 2.39 -2.89 -7.20
CA ILE A 181 1.36 -3.04 -6.16
C ILE A 181 0.00 -3.36 -6.79
N ASP A 182 -0.28 -2.81 -7.96
CA ASP A 182 -1.53 -3.05 -8.70
C ASP A 182 -1.71 -4.52 -9.11
N ASP A 183 -0.63 -5.30 -9.17
CA ASP A 183 -0.65 -6.72 -9.51
C ASP A 183 -0.74 -7.63 -8.27
N ILE A 184 -0.78 -7.07 -7.06
CA ILE A 184 -0.79 -7.83 -5.80
C ILE A 184 -2.22 -8.21 -5.44
N SER A 185 -2.51 -9.51 -5.41
CA SER A 185 -3.82 -10.03 -4.99
C SER A 185 -3.88 -10.41 -3.51
N ALA A 186 -2.73 -10.65 -2.87
CA ALA A 186 -2.62 -10.98 -1.45
C ALA A 186 -1.20 -10.70 -0.94
N TRP A 187 -1.06 -10.47 0.37
CA TRP A 187 0.23 -10.28 1.02
C TRP A 187 0.17 -10.77 2.47
N SER A 188 1.35 -11.07 3.02
CA SER A 188 1.52 -11.44 4.43
C SER A 188 2.87 -10.97 4.96
N LEU A 189 2.91 -10.59 6.22
CA LEU A 189 4.17 -10.39 6.94
C LEU A 189 4.78 -11.74 7.34
N GLY A 190 6.11 -11.79 7.35
CA GLY A 190 6.85 -13.00 7.66
C GLY A 190 7.23 -13.82 6.42
N SER A 191 8.04 -14.85 6.66
CA SER A 191 8.71 -15.71 5.68
C SER A 191 9.80 -14.97 4.87
N HIS A 192 10.99 -14.87 5.46
CA HIS A 192 12.24 -15.12 4.74
C HIS A 192 12.62 -16.56 5.14
N SER A 193 12.81 -17.46 4.18
CA SER A 193 13.30 -18.81 4.47
C SER A 193 14.77 -18.71 4.87
N GLU A 194 15.06 -18.33 6.12
CA GLU A 194 16.16 -18.99 6.79
C GLU A 194 15.69 -20.41 7.01
N ASP A 195 16.47 -21.36 6.52
CA ASP A 195 16.23 -22.78 6.73
C ASP A 195 15.73 -22.99 8.16
N ALA A 196 14.57 -23.63 8.28
CA ALA A 196 14.22 -24.34 9.50
C ALA A 196 15.37 -25.32 9.77
N SER A 197 16.36 -24.86 10.53
CA SER A 197 17.56 -25.57 10.96
C SER A 197 17.34 -26.05 12.38
#